data_AF-E5R1C4-F1
#
_entry.id   AF-E5R1C4-F1
#
_cell.length_a   1.000
_cell.length_b   1.000
_cell.length_c   1.000
_cell.angle_alpha   90.00
_cell.angle_beta   90.00
_cell.angle_gamma   90.00
#
_symmetry.space_group_name_H-M   'P 1'
#
loop_
_entity.id
_entity.type
_entity.pdbx_description
1 polymer ?
#
loop_
_entity_poly.entity_id
_entity_poly.type
_entity_poly.pdbx_seq_one_letter_code
_entity_poly.pdbx_strand_id
1 'polypeptide(L)'
;MVNMNILATVAFAGLATAKTVEVVVAENGGLTFTPNKITAAVNDIVHFKLAKSGHDISSGPFDKPCKPGDNSLYSGKLNEGDEFSVNITSTDPIWLYCSVSKHCAKGMVAVINAPSSGNTIEAYKEAAAGAGNGQSPPKVNNGSGTPTTSGGAPAATSNAASSLTFNGAAALVAMGGAWIGLL
;
A
#
# COMPACT_ATOMS: atom_id res chain seq x y z
N MET A 1 -4.56 5.16 61.74
CA MET A 1 -4.78 6.16 60.68
C MET A 1 -3.66 6.01 59.67
N VAL A 2 -4.08 5.86 58.42
CA VAL A 2 -3.30 5.58 57.21
C VAL A 2 -2.28 6.67 56.90
N ASN A 3 -1.18 6.32 56.21
CA ASN A 3 -0.80 7.07 55.02
C ASN A 3 0.10 6.23 54.10
N MET A 4 -0.54 5.60 53.12
CA MET A 4 0.10 4.92 51.99
C MET A 4 0.63 5.99 51.03
N ASN A 5 1.95 6.11 50.90
CA ASN A 5 2.59 6.99 49.92
C ASN A 5 2.40 6.38 48.52
N ILE A 6 1.41 6.88 47.78
CA ILE A 6 1.20 6.55 46.37
C ILE A 6 2.29 7.26 45.56
N LEU A 7 3.30 6.52 45.12
CA LEU A 7 4.21 6.95 44.06
C LEU A 7 3.43 6.91 42.74
N ALA A 8 2.95 8.06 42.28
CA ALA A 8 2.33 8.21 40.97
C ALA A 8 3.42 8.18 39.89
N THR A 9 3.61 7.02 39.25
CA THR A 9 4.35 6.92 38.00
C THR A 9 3.51 7.54 36.88
N VAL A 10 3.89 8.74 36.45
CA VAL A 10 3.34 9.37 35.23
C VAL A 10 3.93 8.64 34.04
N ALA A 11 3.16 7.76 33.41
CA ALA A 11 3.52 7.19 32.12
C ALA A 11 3.43 8.29 31.06
N PHE A 12 4.58 8.74 30.55
CA PHE A 12 4.63 9.54 29.33
C PHE A 12 4.18 8.65 28.17
N ALA A 13 2.94 8.85 27.71
CA ALA A 13 2.50 8.30 26.42
C ALA A 13 3.29 9.04 25.33
N GLY A 14 4.33 8.40 24.79
CA GLY A 14 5.06 8.91 23.66
C GLY A 14 4.13 9.05 22.46
N LEU A 15 4.07 10.26 21.88
CA LEU A 15 3.42 10.48 20.60
C LEU A 15 4.24 9.74 19.53
N ALA A 16 3.75 8.58 19.08
CA ALA A 16 4.31 7.90 17.93
C ALA A 16 3.99 8.73 16.67
N THR A 17 5.00 9.43 16.15
CA THR A 17 4.92 10.16 14.88
C THR A 17 5.13 9.15 13.75
N ALA A 18 4.15 9.03 12.85
CA ALA A 18 4.31 8.31 11.59
C ALA A 18 5.48 8.92 10.79
N LYS A 19 6.38 8.08 10.31
CA LYS A 19 7.55 8.47 9.52
C LYS A 19 7.41 7.99 8.08
N THR A 20 8.02 8.74 7.15
CA THR A 20 8.29 8.27 5.79
C THR A 20 9.69 7.65 5.69
N VAL A 21 9.77 6.45 5.14
CA VAL A 21 11.01 5.74 4.81
C VAL A 21 11.16 5.71 3.29
N GLU A 22 12.20 6.36 2.78
CA GLU A 22 12.45 6.47 1.35
C GLU A 22 13.19 5.25 0.79
N VAL A 23 12.79 4.81 -0.40
CA VAL A 23 13.43 3.75 -1.17
C VAL A 23 13.58 4.19 -2.61
N VAL A 24 14.82 4.23 -3.11
CA VAL A 24 15.10 4.51 -4.52
C VAL A 24 15.02 3.23 -5.31
N VAL A 25 14.17 3.21 -6.34
CA VAL A 25 14.04 2.10 -7.29
C VAL A 25 14.90 2.38 -8.50
N ALA A 26 15.74 1.41 -8.87
CA ALA A 26 16.67 1.50 -10.00
C ALA A 26 17.71 2.62 -9.86
N GLU A 27 18.25 2.78 -8.65
CA GLU A 27 19.33 3.72 -8.37
C GLU A 27 20.51 3.52 -9.33
N ASN A 28 21.00 4.60 -9.94
CA ASN A 28 22.03 4.58 -10.98
C ASN A 28 21.70 3.68 -12.20
N GLY A 29 20.41 3.40 -12.44
CA GLY A 29 19.96 2.48 -13.50
C GLY A 29 20.17 0.99 -13.17
N GLY A 30 20.44 0.67 -11.91
CA GLY A 30 20.63 -0.69 -11.43
C GLY A 30 19.34 -1.49 -11.33
N LEU A 31 19.47 -2.80 -11.13
CA LEU A 31 18.36 -3.70 -10.78
C LEU A 31 18.20 -3.76 -9.25
N THR A 32 17.93 -2.60 -8.64
CA THR A 32 18.02 -2.43 -7.18
C THR A 32 16.80 -1.73 -6.57
N PHE A 33 16.56 -2.06 -5.30
CA PHE A 33 15.83 -1.24 -4.35
C PHE A 33 16.86 -0.75 -3.33
N THR A 34 16.99 0.56 -3.13
CA THR A 34 17.97 1.14 -2.19
C THR A 34 17.25 1.95 -1.11
N PRO A 35 17.28 1.54 0.17
CA PRO A 35 17.84 0.29 0.68
C PRO A 35 16.98 -0.93 0.33
N ASN A 36 17.58 -2.13 0.34
CA ASN A 36 16.85 -3.39 0.10
C ASN A 36 16.39 -4.10 1.39
N LYS A 37 16.82 -3.61 2.55
CA LYS A 37 16.28 -3.99 3.87
C LYS A 37 15.67 -2.74 4.48
N ILE A 38 14.37 -2.76 4.70
CA ILE A 38 13.57 -1.62 5.14
C ILE A 38 12.97 -1.96 6.50
N THR A 39 13.02 -1.03 7.44
CA THR A 39 12.35 -1.15 8.74
C THR A 39 11.36 -0.01 8.88
N ALA A 40 10.11 -0.34 9.18
CA ALA A 40 9.01 0.60 9.28
C ALA A 40 8.00 0.13 10.34
N ALA A 41 7.55 1.05 11.19
CA ALA A 41 6.53 0.77 12.19
C ALA A 41 5.11 0.82 11.58
N VAL A 42 4.11 0.34 12.31
CA VAL A 42 2.70 0.54 11.93
C VAL A 42 2.41 2.05 11.84
N ASN A 43 1.72 2.44 10.78
CA ASN A 43 1.43 3.81 10.33
C ASN A 43 2.59 4.55 9.65
N ASP A 44 3.77 3.97 9.54
CA ASP A 44 4.80 4.53 8.67
C ASP A 44 4.42 4.38 7.19
N ILE A 45 5.00 5.23 6.36
CA ILE A 45 4.89 5.15 4.90
C ILE A 45 6.25 4.70 4.35
N VAL A 46 6.27 3.62 3.56
CA VAL A 46 7.42 3.31 2.71
C VAL A 46 7.18 3.96 1.35
N HIS A 47 7.97 4.97 1.02
CA HIS A 47 7.86 5.76 -0.20
C HIS A 47 8.92 5.34 -1.21
N PHE A 48 8.48 4.82 -2.34
CA PHE A 48 9.32 4.38 -3.43
C PHE A 48 9.39 5.46 -4.51
N LYS A 49 10.60 5.85 -4.90
CA LYS A 49 10.85 6.81 -5.98
C LYS A 49 11.63 6.14 -7.10
N LEU A 50 11.13 6.23 -8.33
CA LEU A 50 11.81 5.65 -9.48
C LEU A 50 12.88 6.56 -10.06
N ALA A 51 14.13 6.10 -9.99
CA ALA A 51 15.26 6.74 -10.65
C ALA A 51 15.36 6.38 -12.15
N LYS A 52 14.80 5.24 -12.57
CA LYS A 52 14.68 4.83 -13.99
C LYS A 52 13.41 4.06 -14.28
N SER A 53 12.90 4.21 -15.51
CA SER A 53 11.71 3.49 -16.01
C SER A 53 11.95 2.00 -16.17
N GLY A 54 10.86 1.22 -16.24
CA GLY A 54 10.94 -0.22 -16.55
C GLY A 54 11.00 -1.11 -15.31
N HIS A 55 10.58 -0.58 -14.16
CA HIS A 55 10.55 -1.28 -12.89
C HIS A 55 9.14 -1.24 -12.31
N ASP A 56 8.88 -2.15 -11.37
CA ASP A 56 7.68 -2.19 -10.56
C ASP A 56 8.04 -2.62 -9.14
N ILE A 57 7.11 -2.42 -8.22
CA ILE A 57 7.13 -2.91 -6.86
C ILE A 57 6.01 -3.95 -6.77
N SER A 58 6.39 -5.21 -6.63
CA SER A 58 5.47 -6.32 -6.40
C SER A 58 5.83 -7.02 -5.09
N SER A 59 4.85 -7.51 -4.33
CA SER A 59 5.12 -8.41 -3.21
C SER A 59 4.80 -9.86 -3.56
N GLY A 60 5.39 -10.79 -2.80
CA GLY A 60 5.14 -12.22 -2.93
C GLY A 60 5.50 -12.95 -1.65
N PRO A 61 5.20 -14.26 -1.57
CA PRO A 61 5.58 -15.07 -0.43
C PRO A 61 7.09 -15.38 -0.49
N PHE A 62 7.72 -15.52 0.67
CA PHE A 62 9.16 -15.78 0.77
C PHE A 62 9.59 -17.07 0.05
N ASP A 63 8.78 -18.12 0.12
CA ASP A 63 9.07 -19.45 -0.41
C ASP A 63 8.88 -19.55 -1.93
N LYS A 64 8.24 -18.56 -2.57
CA LYS A 64 8.03 -18.50 -4.02
C LYS A 64 8.44 -17.12 -4.55
N PRO A 65 9.75 -16.80 -4.52
CA PRO A 65 10.24 -15.53 -5.04
C PRO A 65 9.84 -15.34 -6.51
N CYS A 66 9.74 -14.07 -6.91
CA CYS A 66 9.37 -13.65 -8.27
C CYS A 66 7.95 -14.02 -8.70
N LYS A 67 7.10 -14.47 -7.77
CA LYS A 67 5.69 -14.81 -8.03
C LYS A 67 4.76 -14.12 -7.04
N PRO A 68 3.56 -13.71 -7.48
CA PRO A 68 2.60 -13.11 -6.60
C PRO A 68 2.00 -14.18 -5.68
N GLY A 69 1.77 -13.81 -4.42
CA GLY A 69 0.84 -14.51 -3.54
C GLY A 69 -0.54 -13.86 -3.55
N ASP A 70 -1.43 -14.37 -2.71
CA ASP A 70 -2.74 -13.76 -2.52
C ASP A 70 -2.61 -12.36 -1.92
N ASN A 71 -3.41 -11.41 -2.43
CA ASN A 71 -3.40 -9.99 -1.99
C ASN A 71 -2.03 -9.30 -2.09
N SER A 72 -1.18 -9.74 -3.00
CA SER A 72 0.12 -9.11 -3.24
C SER A 72 -0.02 -7.63 -3.58
N LEU A 73 0.87 -6.81 -3.03
CA LEU A 73 1.11 -5.44 -3.43
C LEU A 73 1.54 -5.39 -4.88
N TYR A 74 1.03 -4.41 -5.63
CA TYR A 74 1.49 -4.14 -6.98
C TYR A 74 1.35 -2.67 -7.36
N SER A 75 2.48 -2.05 -7.69
CA SER A 75 2.50 -0.68 -8.17
C SER A 75 2.06 -0.53 -9.64
N GLY A 76 2.07 -1.61 -10.42
CA GLY A 76 2.15 -1.49 -11.88
C GLY A 76 3.57 -1.16 -12.33
N LYS A 77 3.81 -1.23 -13.64
CA LYS A 77 5.05 -0.71 -14.23
C LYS A 77 5.07 0.80 -14.10
N LEU A 78 6.16 1.32 -13.55
CA LEU A 78 6.35 2.73 -13.28
C LEU A 78 7.45 3.31 -14.20
N ASN A 79 7.39 4.61 -14.42
CA ASN A 79 8.34 5.40 -15.20
C ASN A 79 9.31 6.17 -14.28
N GLU A 80 10.41 6.65 -14.84
CA GLU A 80 11.32 7.58 -14.15
C GLU A 80 10.54 8.80 -13.62
N GLY A 81 10.74 9.12 -12.34
CA GLY A 81 10.02 10.19 -11.65
C GLY A 81 8.67 9.76 -11.04
N ASP A 82 8.15 8.58 -11.37
CA ASP A 82 6.97 8.05 -10.69
C ASP A 82 7.28 7.69 -9.24
N GLU A 83 6.24 7.80 -8.41
CA GLU A 83 6.30 7.50 -6.99
C GLU A 83 5.20 6.53 -6.58
N PHE A 84 5.50 5.66 -5.63
CA PHE A 84 4.56 4.70 -5.07
C PHE A 84 4.73 4.62 -3.56
N SER A 85 3.66 4.78 -2.80
CA SER A 85 3.69 4.77 -1.34
C SER A 85 2.91 3.59 -0.78
N VAL A 86 3.51 2.88 0.16
CA VAL A 86 2.87 1.78 0.89
C VAL A 86 2.67 2.20 2.34
N ASN A 87 1.42 2.22 2.80
CA ASN A 87 1.11 2.43 4.21
C ASN A 87 1.29 1.12 4.99
N ILE A 88 2.12 1.15 6.03
CA ILE A 88 2.43 -0.02 6.83
C ILE A 88 1.33 -0.23 7.87
N THR A 89 0.55 -1.29 7.72
CA THR A 89 -0.58 -1.63 8.62
C THR A 89 -0.25 -2.75 9.61
N SER A 90 0.85 -3.48 9.38
CA SER A 90 1.38 -4.53 10.25
C SER A 90 2.91 -4.54 10.18
N THR A 91 3.56 -5.07 11.21
CA THR A 91 5.01 -5.31 11.23
C THR A 91 5.41 -6.65 10.61
N ASP A 92 4.46 -7.39 10.03
CA ASP A 92 4.76 -8.64 9.33
C ASP A 92 5.73 -8.43 8.15
N PRO A 93 6.62 -9.38 7.84
CA PRO A 93 7.56 -9.25 6.74
C PRO A 93 6.86 -9.14 5.39
N ILE A 94 7.24 -8.14 4.60
CA ILE A 94 6.78 -7.96 3.21
C ILE A 94 7.97 -8.18 2.29
N TRP A 95 7.95 -9.28 1.56
CA TRP A 95 8.98 -9.61 0.57
C TRP A 95 8.62 -8.99 -0.76
N LEU A 96 9.53 -8.19 -1.29
CA LEU A 96 9.34 -7.40 -2.50
C LEU A 96 10.24 -7.91 -3.62
N TYR A 97 9.75 -7.79 -4.84
CA TYR A 97 10.51 -8.09 -6.05
C TYR A 97 10.05 -7.21 -7.21
N CYS A 98 10.92 -7.06 -8.20
CA CYS A 98 10.51 -6.48 -9.48
C CYS A 98 10.06 -7.60 -10.43
N SER A 99 8.81 -7.55 -10.87
CA SER A 99 8.19 -8.56 -11.73
C SER A 99 8.62 -8.47 -13.20
N VAL A 100 9.30 -7.38 -13.58
CA VAL A 100 9.71 -7.14 -14.96
C VAL A 100 10.78 -8.14 -15.41
N SER A 101 10.44 -8.94 -16.42
CA SER A 101 11.37 -9.84 -17.13
C SER A 101 12.18 -10.69 -16.14
N LYS A 102 13.52 -10.60 -16.13
CA LYS A 102 14.39 -11.34 -15.21
C LYS A 102 14.95 -10.46 -14.09
N HIS A 103 14.34 -9.31 -13.78
CA HIS A 103 14.88 -8.40 -12.76
C HIS A 103 14.96 -9.08 -11.39
N CYS A 104 13.86 -9.70 -10.96
CA CYS A 104 13.84 -10.48 -9.72
C CYS A 104 14.90 -11.60 -9.70
N ALA A 105 15.00 -12.41 -10.76
CA ALA A 105 16.00 -13.48 -10.84
C ALA A 105 17.44 -12.98 -10.95
N LYS A 106 17.66 -11.72 -11.34
CA LYS A 106 18.96 -11.05 -11.27
C LYS A 106 19.22 -10.39 -9.91
N GLY A 107 18.33 -10.60 -8.93
CA GLY A 107 18.49 -10.17 -7.56
C GLY A 107 17.83 -8.82 -7.24
N MET A 108 16.90 -8.34 -8.07
CA MET A 108 16.09 -7.17 -7.77
C MET A 108 14.97 -7.53 -6.79
N VAL A 109 15.36 -7.64 -5.53
CA VAL A 109 14.48 -8.00 -4.41
C VAL A 109 14.75 -7.10 -3.21
N ALA A 110 13.75 -6.93 -2.36
CA ALA A 110 13.84 -6.21 -1.11
C ALA A 110 12.93 -6.84 -0.05
N VAL A 111 13.06 -6.36 1.19
CA VAL A 111 12.19 -6.77 2.28
C VAL A 111 11.89 -5.58 3.18
N ILE A 112 10.61 -5.42 3.52
CA ILE A 112 10.17 -4.55 4.63
C ILE A 112 9.97 -5.44 5.85
N ASN A 113 10.50 -5.02 6.99
CA ASN A 113 10.37 -5.69 8.29
C ASN A 113 10.77 -7.17 8.24
N ALA A 114 11.99 -7.44 7.73
CA ALA A 114 12.56 -8.79 7.78
C ALA A 114 12.55 -9.33 9.22
N PRO A 115 12.28 -10.63 9.43
CA PRO A 115 12.32 -11.20 10.76
C PRO A 115 13.75 -11.16 11.32
N SER A 116 13.87 -11.06 12.64
CA SER A 116 15.18 -11.03 13.32
C SER A 116 15.98 -12.32 13.19
N SER A 117 15.34 -13.42 12.79
CA SER A 117 15.94 -14.73 12.58
C SER A 117 15.18 -15.52 11.52
N GLY A 118 15.83 -16.51 10.90
CA GLY A 118 15.21 -17.36 9.89
C GLY A 118 15.30 -16.76 8.51
N ASN A 119 14.17 -16.34 7.94
CA ASN A 119 14.08 -15.86 6.56
C ASN A 119 14.90 -14.57 6.35
N THR A 120 15.91 -14.62 5.49
CA THR A 120 16.79 -13.48 5.19
C THR A 120 16.63 -13.00 3.74
N ILE A 121 16.99 -11.74 3.48
CA ILE A 121 17.00 -11.22 2.10
C ILE A 121 18.03 -11.91 1.23
N GLU A 122 19.12 -12.39 1.82
CA GLU A 122 20.13 -13.18 1.14
C GLU A 122 19.54 -14.50 0.64
N ALA A 123 18.81 -15.22 1.50
CA ALA A 123 18.12 -16.46 1.12
C ALA A 123 17.01 -16.22 0.08
N TYR A 124 16.25 -15.12 0.22
CA TYR A 124 15.23 -14.75 -0.77
C TYR A 124 15.86 -14.45 -2.14
N LYS A 125 16.98 -13.72 -2.15
CA LYS A 125 17.73 -13.39 -3.37
C LYS A 125 18.34 -14.63 -4.03
N GLU A 126 18.87 -15.55 -3.25
CA GLU A 126 19.40 -16.83 -3.73
C GLU A 126 18.30 -17.68 -4.38
N ALA A 127 17.17 -17.84 -3.70
CA ALA A 127 16.02 -18.56 -4.24
C ALA A 127 15.44 -17.88 -5.50
N ALA A 128 15.45 -16.54 -5.56
CA ALA A 128 15.01 -15.79 -6.73
C ALA A 128 15.85 -16.08 -7.97
N ALA A 129 17.16 -16.35 -7.83
CA ALA A 129 18.05 -16.61 -8.95
C ALA A 129 17.60 -17.82 -9.82
N GLY A 130 16.91 -18.78 -9.22
CA GLY A 130 16.35 -19.95 -9.91
C GLY A 130 14.92 -19.77 -10.45
N ALA A 131 14.22 -18.67 -10.14
CA ALA A 131 12.78 -18.55 -10.36
C ALA A 131 12.36 -18.21 -11.82
N GLY A 132 13.31 -17.80 -12.67
CA GLY A 132 13.03 -17.46 -14.07
C GLY A 132 12.50 -16.04 -14.27
N ASN A 133 11.49 -15.88 -15.12
CA ASN A 133 10.86 -14.56 -15.32
C ASN A 133 9.93 -14.23 -14.14
N GLY A 134 9.96 -12.96 -13.71
CA GLY A 134 9.02 -12.44 -12.74
C GLY A 134 7.58 -12.47 -13.25
N GLN A 135 6.65 -12.70 -12.33
CA GLN A 135 5.22 -12.69 -12.60
C GLN A 135 4.59 -11.51 -11.86
N SER A 136 3.83 -10.68 -12.55
CA SER A 136 3.15 -9.54 -11.95
C SER A 136 1.83 -9.99 -11.28
N PRO A 137 1.44 -9.39 -10.15
CA PRO A 137 0.06 -9.48 -9.67
C PRO A 137 -0.94 -8.97 -10.74
N PRO A 138 -2.21 -9.42 -10.71
CA PRO A 138 -3.19 -9.16 -11.78
C PRO A 138 -3.81 -7.75 -11.76
N LYS A 139 -3.63 -7.00 -10.67
CA LYS A 139 -4.27 -5.69 -10.43
C LYS A 139 -3.31 -4.82 -9.64
N VAL A 140 -3.22 -3.54 -10.01
CA VAL A 140 -2.54 -2.53 -9.19
C VAL A 140 -3.34 -2.33 -7.90
N ASN A 141 -2.66 -2.28 -6.76
CA ASN A 141 -3.32 -2.22 -5.46
C ASN A 141 -2.36 -1.80 -4.34
N ASN A 142 -2.95 -1.57 -3.16
CA ASN A 142 -2.26 -1.58 -1.87
C ASN A 142 -1.11 -0.56 -1.74
N GLY A 143 -1.15 0.50 -2.55
CA GLY A 143 -0.36 1.70 -2.41
C GLY A 143 -1.00 2.89 -3.12
N SER A 144 -0.60 4.09 -2.72
CA SER A 144 -1.02 5.34 -3.34
C SER A 144 0.15 5.92 -4.11
N GLY A 145 -0.04 6.24 -5.38
CA GLY A 145 0.99 6.82 -6.23
C GLY A 145 0.35 7.52 -7.40
N THR A 146 0.93 8.65 -7.79
CA THR A 146 0.51 9.37 -9.00
C THR A 146 1.44 8.89 -10.11
N PRO A 147 0.99 8.09 -11.09
CA PRO A 147 1.76 7.92 -12.30
C PRO A 147 1.89 9.30 -12.95
N THR A 148 3.11 9.83 -13.07
CA THR A 148 3.40 11.05 -13.82
C THR A 148 3.20 10.73 -15.29
N THR A 149 1.94 10.75 -15.70
CA THR A 149 1.53 10.52 -17.08
C THR A 149 1.83 11.81 -17.85
N SER A 150 3.01 11.90 -18.45
CA SER A 150 3.22 12.88 -19.52
C SER A 150 2.52 12.36 -20.77
N GLY A 151 1.21 12.62 -20.86
CA GLY A 151 0.38 12.21 -22.00
C GLY A 151 -1.12 12.13 -21.70
N GLY A 152 -1.83 13.23 -21.95
CA GLY A 152 -3.27 13.26 -22.30
C GLY A 152 -4.26 12.83 -21.21
N ALA A 153 -4.90 13.81 -20.59
CA ALA A 153 -6.07 13.57 -19.74
C ALA A 153 -7.20 12.86 -20.50
N PRO A 154 -7.85 11.83 -19.91
CA PRO A 154 -9.26 11.62 -20.11
C PRO A 154 -10.02 12.39 -19.03
N ALA A 155 -11.02 13.14 -19.45
CA ALA A 155 -11.95 13.85 -18.58
C ALA A 155 -12.57 12.89 -17.56
N ALA A 156 -12.56 13.29 -16.28
CA ALA A 156 -13.37 12.66 -15.26
C ALA A 156 -14.86 12.92 -15.57
N THR A 157 -15.56 11.93 -16.10
CA THR A 157 -17.02 11.91 -16.06
C THR A 157 -17.44 11.41 -14.69
N SER A 158 -17.85 12.34 -13.84
CA SER A 158 -18.48 12.05 -12.55
C SER A 158 -19.80 11.30 -12.78
N ASN A 159 -19.84 10.02 -12.41
CA ASN A 159 -21.10 9.30 -12.25
C ASN A 159 -21.79 9.77 -10.97
N ALA A 160 -22.53 10.88 -11.06
CA ALA A 160 -23.55 11.23 -10.08
C ALA A 160 -24.87 10.54 -10.48
N ALA A 161 -25.14 9.37 -9.87
CA ALA A 161 -26.46 8.75 -9.94
C ALA A 161 -27.25 9.10 -8.69
N SER A 162 -28.22 10.00 -8.82
CA SER A 162 -29.64 9.69 -8.60
C SER A 162 -30.44 10.98 -8.43
N SER A 163 -31.25 11.24 -9.45
CA SER A 163 -32.33 12.20 -9.55
C SER A 163 -33.47 11.91 -8.58
N LEU A 164 -33.91 12.93 -7.84
CA LEU A 164 -35.32 13.07 -7.44
C LEU A 164 -35.69 14.55 -7.58
N THR A 165 -36.15 14.93 -8.77
CA THR A 165 -36.86 16.20 -9.00
C THR A 165 -38.33 16.01 -8.65
N PHE A 166 -38.78 16.70 -7.61
CA PHE A 166 -40.20 16.99 -7.41
C PHE A 166 -40.47 18.39 -7.99
N ASN A 167 -41.30 18.47 -9.03
CA ASN A 167 -42.17 19.62 -9.25
C ASN A 167 -43.27 19.29 -10.27
N GLY A 168 -44.54 19.37 -9.87
CA GLY A 168 -45.67 19.31 -10.80
C GLY A 168 -46.98 18.89 -10.12
N ALA A 169 -47.86 19.86 -9.92
CA ALA A 169 -49.15 19.76 -9.25
C ALA A 169 -50.18 18.86 -9.97
N ALA A 170 -51.01 18.16 -9.18
CA ALA A 170 -52.48 18.09 -9.27
C ALA A 170 -53.00 16.72 -8.77
N ALA A 171 -53.76 16.74 -7.66
CA ALA A 171 -55.02 16.00 -7.47
C ALA A 171 -55.45 16.08 -6.00
N LEU A 172 -56.44 16.92 -5.74
CA LEU A 172 -57.31 16.81 -4.58
C LEU A 172 -58.12 15.52 -4.68
N VAL A 173 -57.95 14.58 -3.75
CA VAL A 173 -59.02 13.65 -3.34
C VAL A 173 -58.94 13.50 -1.82
N ALA A 174 -59.99 14.00 -1.18
CA ALA A 174 -60.31 13.83 0.23
C ALA A 174 -60.66 12.37 0.55
N MET A 175 -60.32 11.93 1.76
CA MET A 175 -60.97 10.93 2.65
C MET A 175 -59.91 10.65 3.75
N GLY A 176 -59.97 11.25 4.95
CA GLY A 176 -60.87 10.84 6.04
C GLY A 176 -60.12 9.92 7.01
N GLY A 177 -59.82 10.37 8.24
CA GLY A 177 -59.26 9.51 9.29
C GLY A 177 -58.44 10.23 10.36
N ALA A 178 -59.10 10.97 11.24
CA ALA A 178 -58.51 11.51 12.46
C ALA A 178 -58.48 10.44 13.55
N TRP A 179 -57.33 10.15 14.16
CA TRP A 179 -57.22 9.61 15.52
C TRP A 179 -55.92 10.11 16.17
N ILE A 180 -56.07 11.06 17.10
CA ILE A 180 -55.05 11.53 18.04
C ILE A 180 -55.23 10.71 19.32
N GLY A 181 -54.13 10.23 19.87
CA GLY A 181 -54.10 9.53 21.15
C GLY A 181 -54.19 10.47 22.36
N LEU A 182 -54.48 9.83 23.49
CA LEU A 182 -54.05 10.16 24.85
C LEU A 182 -54.63 11.43 25.49
N LEU A 183 -55.74 11.25 26.22
CA LEU A 183 -55.87 11.47 27.68
C LEU A 183 -57.24 10.96 28.14
#